data_AF-A0A7V0WFC9-F1
#
_entry.id   AF-A0A7V0WFC9-F1
#
_cell.length_a   1.000
_cell.length_b   1.000
_cell.length_c   1.000
_cell.angle_alpha   90.00
_cell.angle_beta   90.00
_cell.angle_gamma   90.00
#
_symmetry.space_group_name_H-M   'P 1'
#
loop_
_entity.id
_entity.type
_entity.pdbx_description
1 polymer ?
#
loop_
_entity_poly.entity_id
_entity_poly.type
_entity_poly.pdbx_seq_one_letter_code
_entity_poly.pdbx_strand_id
1 'polypeptide(L)'
;MSEWISVKDLAAFENCSFYSIEKAFQRGRYTKKRQVDGRGRGGKVWQIHINDPAISAEALRKIRQENGIDNRLTTKPSLPVPAGITGQEPHPTPAPTSPRLANLASQSTPCISEKAKRIALARMDLLRIWQEYRNRGHVKATAADQDFENAYNNKIIFKEIYEILGTVSIKTLYRWQSDLDGTSDWSRLVPQHFNRNNGISRLSENESKVFM
;
A
#
# COMPACT_ATOMS: atom_id res chain seq x y z
N MET A 1 -8.04 27.08 9.14
CA MET A 1 -7.49 25.75 8.79
C MET A 1 -6.97 25.12 10.05
N SER A 2 -7.42 23.92 10.40
CA SER A 2 -6.85 23.19 11.53
C SER A 2 -5.47 22.69 11.12
N GLU A 3 -4.39 23.20 11.71
CA GLU A 3 -2.99 22.84 11.38
C GLU A 3 -2.58 21.44 11.90
N TRP A 4 -3.50 20.77 12.59
CA TRP A 4 -3.27 19.53 13.30
C TRP A 4 -4.34 18.51 12.92
N ILE A 5 -3.90 17.30 12.62
CA ILE A 5 -4.75 16.18 12.22
C ILE A 5 -4.65 15.03 13.22
N SER A 6 -5.77 14.38 13.53
CA SER A 6 -5.81 13.16 14.35
C SER A 6 -5.06 12.01 13.68
N VAL A 7 -4.41 11.16 14.46
CA VAL A 7 -3.84 9.88 13.95
C VAL A 7 -4.89 9.04 13.21
N LYS A 8 -6.16 9.10 13.64
CA LYS A 8 -7.26 8.38 13.01
C LYS A 8 -7.61 8.92 11.63
N ASP A 9 -7.66 10.25 11.50
CA ASP A 9 -8.00 10.89 10.24
C ASP A 9 -6.81 10.78 9.26
N LEU A 10 -5.58 10.92 9.76
CA LEU A 10 -4.37 10.70 8.97
C LEU A 10 -4.31 9.28 8.40
N ALA A 11 -4.67 8.27 9.19
CA ALA A 11 -4.75 6.88 8.73
C ALA A 11 -5.76 6.71 7.58
N ALA A 12 -6.91 7.39 7.66
CA ALA A 12 -7.91 7.38 6.60
C ALA A 12 -7.36 8.03 5.31
N PHE A 13 -6.64 9.15 5.39
CA PHE A 13 -6.06 9.79 4.20
C PHE A 13 -4.92 8.99 3.59
N GLU A 14 -4.09 8.34 4.40
CA GLU A 14 -3.01 7.47 3.91
C GLU A 14 -3.52 6.10 3.44
N ASN A 15 -4.83 5.82 3.51
CA ASN A 15 -5.42 4.52 3.20
C ASN A 15 -4.73 3.38 3.99
N CYS A 16 -4.42 3.65 5.25
CA CYS A 16 -3.67 2.79 6.14
C CYS A 16 -4.49 2.49 7.41
N SER A 17 -4.12 1.45 8.15
CA SER A 17 -4.73 1.23 9.46
C SER A 17 -4.23 2.24 10.48
N PHE A 18 -5.13 2.68 11.38
CA PHE A 18 -4.82 3.43 12.59
C PHE A 18 -3.57 2.88 13.32
N TYR A 19 -3.48 1.56 13.46
CA TYR A 19 -2.37 0.90 14.16
C TYR A 19 -1.03 1.09 13.45
N SER A 20 -1.02 1.19 12.11
CA SER A 20 0.20 1.44 11.35
C SER A 20 0.76 2.83 11.62
N ILE A 21 -0.11 3.84 11.67
CA ILE A 21 0.26 5.21 12.01
C ILE A 21 0.63 5.32 13.49
N GLU A 22 -0.09 4.65 14.39
CA GLU A 22 0.24 4.60 15.82
C GLU A 22 1.60 3.94 16.09
N LYS A 23 1.92 2.85 15.40
CA LYS A 23 3.22 2.19 15.51
C LYS A 23 4.35 3.03 14.92
N ALA A 24 4.10 3.72 13.81
CA ALA A 24 5.04 4.69 13.25
C ALA A 24 5.27 5.86 14.22
N PHE A 25 4.22 6.31 14.90
CA PHE A 25 4.25 7.33 15.95
C PHE A 25 5.08 6.90 17.17
N GLN A 26 4.90 5.66 17.65
CA GLN A 26 5.68 5.08 18.76
C GLN A 26 7.16 4.92 18.39
N ARG A 27 7.45 4.60 17.13
CA ARG A 27 8.82 4.51 16.58
C ARG A 27 9.50 5.86 16.33
N GLY A 28 8.84 6.97 16.65
CA GLY A 28 9.40 8.31 16.48
C GLY A 28 9.43 8.82 15.05
N ARG A 29 8.62 8.25 14.13
CA ARG A 29 8.57 8.69 12.73
C ARG A 29 8.06 10.14 12.58
N TYR A 30 7.12 10.56 13.42
CA TYR A 30 6.55 11.91 13.42
C TYR A 30 7.24 12.79 14.47
N THR A 31 7.68 13.97 14.04
CA THR A 31 8.48 14.89 14.85
C THR A 31 7.58 15.93 15.55
N LYS A 32 6.56 16.41 14.85
CA LYS A 32 5.61 17.43 15.32
C LYS A 32 4.32 16.76 15.74
N LYS A 33 4.30 16.27 16.98
CA LYS A 33 3.16 15.58 17.60
C LYS A 33 2.71 16.27 18.89
N ARG A 34 1.40 16.28 19.14
CA ARG A 34 0.82 16.76 20.39
C ARG A 34 -0.27 15.83 20.89
N GLN A 35 -0.45 15.80 22.19
CA GLN A 35 -1.56 15.12 22.84
C GLN A 35 -2.63 16.15 23.17
N VAL A 36 -3.87 15.84 22.84
CA VAL A 36 -5.04 16.67 23.17
C VAL A 36 -6.11 15.83 23.84
N ASP A 37 -6.93 16.46 24.67
CA ASP A 37 -8.10 15.81 25.24
C ASP A 37 -9.12 15.49 24.12
N GLY A 38 -9.50 14.22 24.04
CA GLY A 38 -10.46 13.76 23.05
C GLY A 38 -11.88 14.19 23.40
N ARG A 39 -12.71 14.41 22.38
CA ARG A 39 -14.17 14.51 22.57
C ARG A 39 -14.72 13.11 22.87
N GLY A 40 -14.86 12.75 24.15
CA GLY A 40 -15.39 11.45 24.59
C GLY A 40 -15.09 11.15 26.06
N ARG A 41 -15.26 9.88 26.49
CA ARG A 41 -14.94 9.40 27.85
C ARG A 41 -13.43 9.50 28.16
N GLY A 42 -12.93 10.71 28.42
CA GLY A 42 -11.62 10.97 29.05
C GLY A 42 -10.37 10.43 28.32
N GLY A 43 -10.47 10.07 27.05
CA GLY A 43 -9.35 9.49 26.29
C GLY A 43 -8.45 10.56 25.67
N LYS A 44 -7.14 10.47 25.92
CA LYS A 44 -6.13 11.31 25.27
C LYS A 44 -5.99 10.92 23.79
N VAL A 45 -6.06 11.89 22.88
CA VAL A 45 -5.92 11.68 21.43
C VAL A 45 -4.63 12.31 20.94
N TRP A 46 -3.91 11.61 20.06
CA TRP A 46 -2.70 12.13 19.43
C TRP A 46 -3.04 12.85 18.13
N GLN A 47 -2.45 14.03 17.96
CA GLN A 47 -2.50 14.82 16.73
C GLN A 47 -1.09 15.03 16.18
N ILE A 48 -0.99 15.04 14.86
CA ILE A 48 0.25 15.28 14.11
C ILE A 48 0.06 16.58 13.33
N HIS A 49 1.11 17.40 13.26
CA HIS A 49 1.08 18.65 12.52
C HIS A 49 1.06 18.36 11.01
N ILE A 50 0.23 19.06 10.24
CA ILE A 50 0.05 18.79 8.79
C ILE A 50 1.38 18.97 8.02
N ASN A 51 2.21 19.94 8.38
CA ASN A 51 3.54 20.15 7.78
C ASN A 51 4.66 19.25 8.38
N ASP A 52 4.32 18.09 8.95
CA ASP A 52 5.34 17.13 9.41
C ASP A 52 5.95 16.41 8.19
N PRO A 53 7.28 16.31 8.08
CA PRO A 53 7.94 15.71 6.91
C PRO A 53 7.64 14.21 6.74
N ALA A 54 7.13 13.53 7.76
CA ALA A 54 6.78 12.12 7.68
C ALA A 54 5.36 11.86 7.13
N ILE A 55 4.55 12.91 6.92
CA ILE A 55 3.25 12.82 6.27
C ILE A 55 3.44 12.73 4.76
N SER A 56 2.77 11.77 4.12
CA SER A 56 2.84 11.64 2.67
C SER A 56 2.26 12.87 1.95
N ALA A 57 2.89 13.25 0.82
CA ALA A 57 2.39 14.33 -0.05
C ALA A 57 0.95 14.07 -0.52
N GLU A 58 0.51 12.81 -0.60
CA GLU A 58 -0.87 12.45 -0.93
C GLU A 58 -1.84 12.74 0.21
N ALA A 59 -1.46 12.43 1.46
CA ALA A 59 -2.27 12.78 2.63
C ALA A 59 -2.40 14.30 2.76
N LEU A 60 -1.31 15.05 2.55
CA LEU A 60 -1.34 16.51 2.50
C LEU A 60 -2.34 17.06 1.49
N ARG A 61 -2.39 16.46 0.29
CA ARG A 61 -3.35 16.85 -0.76
C ARG A 61 -4.79 16.57 -0.33
N LYS A 62 -5.06 15.39 0.24
CA LYS A 62 -6.41 15.02 0.71
C LYS A 62 -6.86 15.88 1.89
N ILE A 63 -5.97 16.14 2.85
CA ILE A 63 -6.24 17.03 3.99
C ILE A 63 -6.57 18.43 3.50
N ARG A 64 -5.79 18.97 2.56
CA ARG A 64 -6.05 20.30 1.98
C ARG A 64 -7.36 20.35 1.18
N GLN A 65 -7.72 19.25 0.51
CA GLN A 65 -8.97 19.11 -0.24
C GLN A 65 -10.19 19.01 0.69
N GLU A 66 -10.08 18.28 1.81
CA GLU A 66 -11.16 18.11 2.78
C GLU A 66 -11.42 19.37 3.62
N ASN A 67 -10.37 20.15 3.94
CA ASN A 67 -10.52 21.44 4.63
C ASN A 67 -11.13 22.55 3.74
N GLY A 68 -11.51 22.24 2.49
CA GLY A 68 -12.10 23.16 1.52
C GLY A 68 -13.59 22.95 1.23
N ILE A 69 -14.28 21.97 1.84
CA ILE A 69 -15.74 21.79 1.68
C ILE A 69 -16.38 21.38 3.01
N ASP A 70 -17.07 22.31 3.65
CA ASP A 70 -18.13 22.00 4.62
C ASP A 70 -19.36 21.44 3.88
N ASN A 71 -19.61 20.12 3.96
CA ASN A 71 -20.97 19.63 4.27
C ASN A 71 -21.02 18.10 4.52
N ARG A 72 -21.12 17.78 5.81
CA ARG A 72 -22.13 16.93 6.48
C ARG A 72 -22.53 15.55 5.88
N LEU A 73 -22.41 14.54 6.74
CA LEU A 73 -22.89 13.16 6.58
C LEU A 73 -24.41 13.02 6.28
N THR A 74 -24.73 11.89 5.62
CA THR A 74 -25.99 11.11 5.61
C THR A 74 -27.13 11.55 4.68
N THR A 75 -27.55 10.67 3.75
CA THR A 75 -28.88 9.99 3.69
C THR A 75 -29.11 9.34 2.31
N LYS A 76 -29.60 8.09 2.34
CA LYS A 76 -30.28 7.20 1.35
C LYS A 76 -30.39 7.56 -0.16
N PRO A 77 -30.48 6.53 -1.04
CA PRO A 77 -30.70 6.71 -2.47
C PRO A 77 -32.18 7.00 -2.76
N SER A 78 -32.45 8.02 -3.57
CA SER A 78 -33.72 8.14 -4.29
C SER A 78 -33.50 8.97 -5.57
N LEU A 79 -33.73 8.32 -6.71
CA LEU A 79 -34.04 8.94 -8.01
C LEU A 79 -35.27 9.84 -7.84
N PRO A 80 -35.43 10.95 -8.60
CA PRO A 80 -35.73 10.86 -10.04
C PRO A 80 -35.16 11.99 -10.94
N VAL A 81 -35.14 11.69 -12.24
CA VAL A 81 -35.02 12.60 -13.40
C VAL A 81 -36.37 13.36 -13.55
N PRO A 82 -36.47 14.59 -14.11
CA PRO A 82 -36.49 14.80 -15.57
C PRO A 82 -35.94 16.14 -16.14
N ALA A 83 -35.41 16.04 -17.37
CA ALA A 83 -35.52 16.93 -18.55
C ALA A 83 -35.42 18.47 -18.46
N GLY A 84 -34.52 19.04 -19.28
CA GLY A 84 -34.56 20.45 -19.73
C GLY A 84 -33.37 20.82 -20.62
N ILE A 85 -33.66 21.10 -21.90
CA ILE A 85 -32.73 21.36 -23.02
C ILE A 85 -32.39 22.86 -23.10
N THR A 86 -31.21 23.20 -23.64
CA THR A 86 -30.80 24.45 -24.37
C THR A 86 -29.37 24.85 -23.93
N GLY A 87 -28.35 25.13 -24.73
CA GLY A 87 -28.10 25.27 -26.18
C GLY A 87 -26.68 25.86 -26.36
N GLN A 88 -25.95 25.44 -27.41
CA GLN A 88 -24.87 26.09 -28.24
C GLN A 88 -24.00 27.25 -27.67
N GLU A 89 -22.71 27.51 -27.97
CA GLU A 89 -21.55 27.06 -28.81
C GLU A 89 -20.39 28.11 -28.53
N PRO A 90 -19.26 28.29 -29.28
CA PRO A 90 -18.08 27.47 -29.66
C PRO A 90 -16.68 28.05 -29.22
N HIS A 91 -15.63 27.18 -29.23
CA HIS A 91 -14.14 27.30 -29.47
C HIS A 91 -13.33 28.62 -29.23
N PRO A 92 -11.98 28.62 -28.91
CA PRO A 92 -10.93 27.73 -29.47
C PRO A 92 -9.77 27.27 -28.53
N THR A 93 -9.00 26.31 -29.06
CA THR A 93 -7.73 25.73 -28.56
C THR A 93 -6.59 26.76 -28.40
N PRO A 94 -5.71 26.59 -27.40
CA PRO A 94 -4.31 26.29 -27.74
C PRO A 94 -3.69 25.19 -26.83
N ALA A 95 -3.12 24.16 -27.45
CA ALA A 95 -2.02 23.38 -26.87
C ALA A 95 -0.71 24.16 -27.12
N PRO A 96 0.37 24.06 -26.32
CA PRO A 96 0.97 22.81 -25.82
C PRO A 96 1.38 22.88 -24.32
N THR A 97 1.40 21.79 -23.57
CA THR A 97 2.64 21.06 -23.25
C THR A 97 2.27 19.88 -22.36
N SER A 98 2.74 18.69 -22.72
CA SER A 98 2.49 17.40 -22.07
C SER A 98 2.60 17.43 -20.53
N PRO A 99 1.55 17.03 -19.79
CA PRO A 99 1.67 16.57 -18.40
C PRO A 99 1.99 15.06 -18.30
N ARG A 100 2.34 14.39 -19.41
CA ARG A 100 2.38 12.92 -19.52
C ARG A 100 3.45 12.23 -18.67
N LEU A 101 4.39 12.95 -18.05
CA LEU A 101 5.40 12.36 -17.13
C LEU A 101 5.08 12.51 -15.64
N ALA A 102 4.05 13.26 -15.24
CA ALA A 102 3.77 13.48 -13.81
C ALA A 102 2.82 12.44 -13.18
N ASN A 103 2.13 11.62 -14.00
CA ASN A 103 1.05 10.75 -13.52
C ASN A 103 1.46 9.31 -13.21
N LEU A 104 2.74 8.95 -13.30
CA LEU A 104 3.22 7.60 -12.95
C LEU A 104 3.64 7.45 -11.47
N ALA A 105 3.66 8.55 -10.70
CA ALA A 105 4.01 8.54 -9.27
C ALA A 105 2.78 8.51 -8.34
N SER A 106 1.56 8.55 -8.88
CA SER A 106 0.30 8.55 -8.11
C SER A 106 -0.26 7.14 -7.90
N GLN A 107 0.60 6.12 -7.82
CA GLN A 107 0.18 4.85 -7.23
C GLN A 107 0.40 4.99 -5.74
N SER A 108 -0.69 5.34 -5.04
CA SER A 108 -0.82 5.31 -3.60
C SER A 108 -0.19 4.03 -3.08
N THR A 109 1.04 4.14 -2.56
CA THR A 109 1.66 3.02 -1.88
C THR A 109 1.04 3.04 -0.48
N PRO A 110 0.23 2.04 -0.10
CA PRO A 110 -0.12 1.89 1.31
C PRO A 110 1.18 1.86 2.11
N CYS A 111 1.13 2.14 3.42
CA CYS A 111 2.24 2.07 4.38
C CYS A 111 2.84 0.65 4.47
N ILE A 112 3.35 0.17 3.35
CA ILE A 112 4.08 -1.05 3.15
C ILE A 112 5.47 -0.71 3.66
N SER A 113 5.91 -1.44 4.68
CA SER A 113 7.27 -1.33 5.20
C SER A 113 8.27 -1.47 4.05
N GLU A 114 9.37 -0.72 4.08
CA GLU A 114 10.44 -0.82 3.07
C GLU A 114 10.91 -2.28 2.90
N LYS A 115 10.93 -3.05 4.00
CA LYS A 115 11.21 -4.49 3.97
C LYS A 115 10.18 -5.29 3.15
N ALA A 116 8.90 -4.97 3.30
CA ALA A 116 7.81 -5.63 2.60
C ALA A 116 7.83 -5.30 1.10
N LYS A 117 8.13 -4.03 0.76
CA LYS A 117 8.36 -3.58 -0.62
C LYS A 117 9.55 -4.31 -1.24
N ARG A 118 10.69 -4.39 -0.54
CA ARG A 118 11.88 -5.12 -1.01
C ARG A 118 11.58 -6.59 -1.29
N ILE A 119 10.82 -7.25 -0.43
CA ILE A 119 10.40 -8.65 -0.64
C ILE A 119 9.47 -8.77 -1.85
N ALA A 120 8.50 -7.86 -2.00
CA ALA A 120 7.56 -7.89 -3.11
C ALA A 120 8.25 -7.68 -4.47
N LEU A 121 9.20 -6.74 -4.53
CA LEU A 121 10.02 -6.52 -5.73
C LEU A 121 10.87 -7.76 -6.07
N ALA A 122 11.54 -8.34 -5.08
CA ALA A 122 12.32 -9.57 -5.29
C ALA A 122 11.46 -10.74 -5.80
N ARG A 123 10.21 -10.86 -5.33
CA ARG A 123 9.24 -11.87 -5.84
C ARG A 123 8.89 -11.63 -7.30
N MET A 124 8.69 -10.36 -7.67
CA MET A 124 8.36 -9.97 -9.03
C MET A 124 9.51 -10.26 -9.99
N ASP A 125 10.74 -9.91 -9.59
CA ASP A 125 11.94 -10.20 -10.37
C ASP A 125 12.12 -11.71 -10.55
N LEU A 126 11.95 -12.49 -9.48
CA LEU A 126 12.08 -13.96 -9.55
C LEU A 126 11.05 -14.58 -10.51
N LEU A 127 9.81 -14.09 -10.51
CA LEU A 127 8.78 -14.55 -11.45
C LEU A 127 9.14 -14.25 -12.89
N ARG A 128 9.63 -13.04 -13.18
CA ARG A 128 10.04 -12.65 -14.54
C ARG A 128 11.18 -13.53 -15.03
N ILE A 129 12.19 -13.74 -14.19
CA ILE A 129 13.32 -14.62 -14.47
C ILE A 129 12.85 -16.04 -14.76
N TRP A 130 11.97 -16.59 -13.93
CA TRP A 130 11.44 -17.93 -14.11
C TRP A 130 10.66 -18.07 -15.42
N GLN A 131 9.84 -17.08 -15.78
CA GLN A 131 9.14 -17.05 -17.07
C GLN A 131 10.11 -17.00 -18.26
N GLU A 132 11.15 -16.16 -18.18
CA GLU A 132 12.21 -16.14 -19.19
C GLU A 132 12.93 -17.49 -19.30
N TYR A 133 13.19 -18.14 -18.17
CA TYR A 133 13.82 -19.47 -18.14
C TYR A 133 13.00 -20.49 -18.92
N ARG A 134 11.68 -20.55 -18.67
CA ARG A 134 10.78 -21.45 -19.41
C ARG A 134 10.75 -21.19 -20.91
N ASN A 135 10.88 -19.93 -21.32
CA ASN A 135 10.83 -19.52 -22.73
C ASN A 135 12.15 -19.74 -23.48
N ARG A 136 13.27 -20.01 -22.80
CA ARG A 136 14.60 -20.18 -23.42
C ARG A 136 14.85 -21.53 -24.12
N GLY A 137 13.79 -22.23 -24.52
CA GLY A 137 13.90 -23.41 -25.41
C GLY A 137 13.89 -24.78 -24.72
N HIS A 138 13.29 -24.89 -23.53
CA HIS A 138 13.06 -26.19 -22.93
C HIS A 138 11.93 -26.95 -23.65
N VAL A 139 12.16 -28.23 -23.96
CA VAL A 139 11.19 -29.11 -24.63
C VAL A 139 9.94 -29.34 -23.77
N LYS A 140 10.07 -29.32 -22.43
CA LYS A 140 8.96 -29.49 -21.49
C LYS A 140 9.06 -28.47 -20.36
N ALA A 141 7.93 -27.81 -20.11
CA ALA A 141 7.81 -26.75 -19.12
C ALA A 141 8.05 -27.25 -17.68
N THR A 142 7.75 -28.52 -17.39
CA THR A 142 8.00 -29.16 -16.08
C THR A 142 9.50 -29.40 -15.82
N ALA A 143 10.27 -29.73 -16.85
CA ALA A 143 11.71 -29.92 -16.71
C ALA A 143 12.41 -28.59 -16.42
N ALA A 144 11.99 -27.52 -17.12
CA ALA A 144 12.45 -26.15 -16.85
C ALA A 144 12.15 -25.72 -15.41
N ASP A 145 10.96 -26.06 -14.90
CA ASP A 145 10.56 -25.74 -13.53
C ASP A 145 11.47 -26.43 -12.51
N GLN A 146 11.67 -27.74 -12.61
CA GLN A 146 12.51 -28.47 -11.65
C GLN A 146 13.98 -28.03 -11.70
N ASP A 147 14.49 -27.80 -12.90
CA ASP A 147 15.87 -27.34 -13.08
C ASP A 147 16.07 -25.94 -12.51
N PHE A 148 15.11 -25.03 -12.72
CA PHE A 148 15.11 -23.70 -12.12
C PHE A 148 15.05 -23.75 -10.59
N GLU A 149 14.15 -24.57 -10.02
CA GLU A 149 14.01 -24.73 -8.57
C GLU A 149 15.32 -25.21 -7.94
N ASN A 150 15.96 -26.21 -8.54
CA ASN A 150 17.23 -26.73 -8.07
C ASN A 150 18.35 -25.68 -8.20
N ALA A 151 18.47 -25.02 -9.36
CA ALA A 151 19.51 -24.00 -9.57
C ALA A 151 19.36 -22.82 -8.59
N TYR A 152 18.13 -22.36 -8.36
CA TYR A 152 17.83 -21.27 -7.44
C TYR A 152 18.07 -21.68 -5.98
N ASN A 153 17.54 -22.82 -5.54
CA ASN A 153 17.67 -23.25 -4.15
C ASN A 153 19.12 -23.64 -3.77
N ASN A 154 19.91 -24.09 -4.74
CA ASN A 154 21.35 -24.32 -4.58
C ASN A 154 22.19 -23.03 -4.69
N LYS A 155 21.56 -21.86 -4.85
CA LYS A 155 22.21 -20.55 -4.94
C LYS A 155 23.17 -20.42 -6.12
N ILE A 156 22.99 -21.24 -7.16
CA ILE A 156 23.78 -21.18 -8.40
C ILE A 156 23.38 -19.94 -9.20
N ILE A 157 22.10 -19.59 -9.16
CA ILE A 157 21.53 -18.42 -9.84
C ILE A 157 20.87 -17.47 -8.84
N PHE A 158 20.91 -16.16 -9.14
CA PHE A 158 20.18 -15.11 -8.42
C PHE A 158 20.36 -15.12 -6.89
N LYS A 159 21.62 -15.25 -6.44
CA LYS A 159 21.99 -15.29 -5.01
C LYS A 159 21.43 -14.10 -4.22
N GLU A 160 21.44 -12.89 -4.81
CA GLU A 160 20.91 -11.68 -4.16
C GLU A 160 19.41 -11.79 -3.85
N ILE A 161 18.64 -12.42 -4.75
CA ILE A 161 17.21 -12.68 -4.55
C ILE A 161 17.02 -13.76 -3.47
N TYR A 162 17.86 -14.80 -3.50
CA TYR A 162 17.85 -15.84 -2.48
C TYR A 162 18.13 -15.29 -1.07
N GLU A 163 19.02 -14.32 -0.93
CA GLU A 163 19.29 -13.68 0.36
C GLU A 163 18.06 -12.92 0.92
N ILE A 164 17.16 -12.45 0.04
CA ILE A 164 15.94 -11.72 0.42
C ILE A 164 14.78 -12.69 0.69
N LEU A 165 14.57 -13.69 -0.17
CA LEU A 165 13.40 -14.56 -0.16
C LEU A 165 13.64 -15.92 0.50
N GLY A 166 14.88 -16.40 0.50
CA GLY A 166 15.25 -17.76 0.87
C GLY A 166 14.86 -18.78 -0.19
N THR A 167 14.69 -20.03 0.26
CA THR A 167 14.25 -21.15 -0.56
C THR A 167 12.82 -20.95 -1.05
N VAL A 168 12.59 -21.24 -2.32
CA VAL A 168 11.27 -21.11 -2.96
C VAL A 168 10.95 -22.41 -3.68
N SER A 169 9.68 -22.82 -3.61
CA SER A 169 9.18 -23.97 -4.36
C SER A 169 8.45 -23.56 -5.62
N ILE A 170 8.39 -24.44 -6.61
CA ILE A 170 7.66 -24.18 -7.85
C ILE A 170 6.18 -23.89 -7.59
N LYS A 171 5.55 -24.61 -6.66
CA LYS A 171 4.16 -24.32 -6.23
C LYS A 171 4.00 -22.88 -5.72
N THR A 172 5.03 -22.34 -5.06
CA THR A 172 5.02 -20.96 -4.56
C THR A 172 5.09 -19.95 -5.70
N LEU A 173 5.91 -20.21 -6.73
CA LEU A 173 5.97 -19.37 -7.93
C LEU A 173 4.62 -19.36 -8.67
N TYR A 174 3.99 -20.52 -8.87
CA TYR A 174 2.66 -20.58 -9.47
C TYR A 174 1.63 -19.78 -8.66
N ARG A 175 1.68 -19.87 -7.33
CA ARG A 175 0.78 -19.11 -6.46
C ARG A 175 0.96 -17.60 -6.63
N TRP A 176 2.20 -17.12 -6.62
CA TRP A 176 2.51 -15.71 -6.87
C TRP A 176 2.13 -15.26 -8.28
N GLN A 177 2.28 -16.13 -9.28
CA GLN A 177 1.83 -15.85 -10.64
C GLN A 177 0.31 -15.70 -10.71
N SER A 178 -0.44 -16.56 -10.00
CA SER A 178 -1.89 -16.44 -9.88
C SER A 178 -2.31 -15.17 -9.11
N ASP A 179 -1.59 -14.78 -8.06
CA ASP A 179 -1.87 -13.56 -7.28
C ASP A 179 -1.75 -12.28 -8.15
N LEU A 180 -0.93 -12.31 -9.20
CA LEU A 180 -0.79 -11.19 -10.14
C LEU A 180 -1.98 -11.08 -11.10
N ASP A 181 -2.65 -12.18 -11.43
CA ASP A 181 -3.77 -12.24 -12.37
C ASP A 181 -3.54 -11.41 -13.67
N GLY A 182 -2.33 -11.53 -14.24
CA GLY A 182 -1.91 -10.78 -15.44
C GLY A 182 -1.63 -9.29 -15.22
N THR A 183 -1.73 -8.80 -13.99
CA THR A 183 -1.42 -7.41 -13.63
C THR A 183 0.03 -7.29 -13.16
N SER A 184 0.70 -6.17 -13.48
CA SER A 184 2.07 -5.90 -13.04
C SER A 184 2.15 -5.18 -11.68
N ASP A 185 1.16 -5.39 -10.81
CA ASP A 185 1.04 -4.75 -9.50
C ASP A 185 1.88 -5.51 -8.46
N TRP A 186 3.09 -5.05 -8.19
CA TRP A 186 3.97 -5.64 -7.17
C TRP A 186 3.34 -5.67 -5.76
N SER A 187 2.39 -4.77 -5.48
CA SER A 187 1.69 -4.70 -4.18
C SER A 187 0.92 -5.99 -3.84
N ARG A 188 0.49 -6.76 -4.85
CA ARG A 188 -0.18 -8.06 -4.67
C ARG A 188 0.76 -9.16 -4.18
N LEU A 189 2.06 -9.01 -4.46
CA LEU A 189 3.10 -9.93 -4.01
C LEU A 189 3.60 -9.63 -2.61
N VAL A 190 3.10 -8.59 -1.93
CA VAL A 190 3.45 -8.30 -0.55
C VAL A 190 2.96 -9.46 0.34
N PRO A 191 3.84 -10.11 1.13
CA PRO A 191 3.42 -11.22 1.96
C PRO A 191 2.29 -10.84 2.90
N GLN A 192 1.27 -11.70 3.01
CA GLN A 192 0.08 -11.41 3.79
C GLN A 192 0.36 -11.12 5.26
N HIS A 193 1.49 -11.58 5.83
CA HIS A 193 1.91 -11.24 7.19
C HIS A 193 2.37 -9.78 7.34
N PHE A 194 2.81 -9.12 6.27
CA PHE A 194 3.01 -7.67 6.25
C PHE A 194 1.69 -6.91 6.05
N ASN A 195 0.73 -7.54 5.38
CA ASN A 195 -0.66 -7.06 5.29
C ASN A 195 -1.53 -7.48 6.48
N ARG A 196 -0.97 -8.19 7.49
CA ARG A 196 -1.73 -8.76 8.60
C ARG A 196 -2.07 -7.68 9.61
N ASN A 197 -3.05 -6.91 9.20
CA ASN A 197 -3.97 -6.18 10.02
C ASN A 197 -5.25 -7.01 10.26
N ASN A 198 -5.19 -8.34 10.12
CA ASN A 198 -6.27 -9.25 10.47
C ASN A 198 -5.97 -9.83 11.85
N GLY A 199 -6.36 -9.06 12.88
CA GLY A 199 -6.40 -9.37 14.32
C GLY A 199 -5.92 -10.74 14.78
N ILE A 200 -4.60 -10.96 14.82
CA ILE A 200 -4.02 -12.03 15.61
C ILE A 200 -3.14 -11.38 16.65
N SER A 201 -3.69 -11.34 17.87
CA SER A 201 -3.06 -10.88 19.10
C SER A 201 -1.66 -11.48 19.22
N ARG A 202 -0.64 -10.62 19.17
CA ARG A 202 0.56 -10.93 19.94
C ARG A 202 0.12 -10.78 21.39
N LEU A 203 0.13 -11.88 22.15
CA LEU A 203 -0.09 -11.83 23.59
C LEU A 203 0.75 -10.69 24.15
N SER A 204 0.09 -9.71 24.76
CA SER A 204 0.78 -8.64 25.45
C SER A 204 1.57 -9.22 26.61
N GLU A 205 2.64 -8.55 27.05
CA GLU A 205 3.48 -8.98 28.18
C GLU A 205 2.65 -9.23 29.46
N ASN A 206 1.51 -8.54 29.53
CA ASN A 206 0.46 -8.64 30.52
C ASN A 206 -0.24 -10.01 30.48
N GLU A 207 -0.53 -10.53 29.28
CA GLU A 207 -1.21 -11.82 29.09
C GLU A 207 -0.26 -13.01 29.33
N SER A 208 1.04 -12.89 29.00
CA SER A 208 2.02 -13.94 29.34
C SER A 208 2.18 -14.19 30.84
N LYS A 209 1.82 -13.20 31.67
CA LYS A 209 1.93 -13.31 33.13
C LYS A 209 0.71 -13.97 33.79
N VAL A 210 -0.38 -14.16 33.06
CA VAL A 210 -1.60 -14.84 33.54
C VAL A 210 -1.53 -16.35 33.32
N PHE A 211 -0.66 -16.81 32.42
CA PHE A 211 -0.51 -18.22 32.05
C PHE A 211 0.79 -18.88 32.57
N MET A 212 1.58 -18.16 33.38
CA MET A 212 2.69 -18.70 34.20
C MET A 212 2.31 -18.60 35.67
#